data_AF-A0A6M3IFJ5-F1
#
_entry.id   AF-A0A6M3IFJ5-F1
#
_cell.length_a   1.000
_cell.length_b   1.000
_cell.length_c   1.000
_cell.angle_alpha   90.00
_cell.angle_beta   90.00
_cell.angle_gamma   90.00
#
_symmetry.space_group_name_H-M   'P 1'
#
loop_
_entity.id
_entity.type
_entity.pdbx_description
1 polymer ?
#
loop_
_entity_poly.entity_id
_entity_poly.type
_entity_poly.pdbx_seq_one_letter_code
_entity_poly.pdbx_strand_id
1 'polypeptide(L)'
;MYEIEKNKPIPELNSVHHCGEWPLGKMDVGDSFLAPFDSEDPKRKASLQTRIMQVARPERDKGKKFTTRSLPLENGIRVWRIE
;
A
#
# COMPACT_ATOMS: atom_id res chain seq x y z
N MET A 1 -18.37 32.40 -9.70
CA MET A 1 -18.86 31.66 -10.88
C MET A 1 -17.78 30.65 -11.24
N TYR A 2 -18.12 29.37 -11.41
CA TYR A 2 -17.14 28.35 -11.79
C TYR A 2 -17.14 28.20 -13.30
N GLU A 3 -15.95 28.16 -13.90
CA GLU A 3 -15.75 28.00 -15.34
C GLU A 3 -15.18 26.60 -15.61
N ILE A 4 -15.83 25.84 -16.49
CA ILE A 4 -15.43 24.47 -16.82
C ILE A 4 -14.56 24.53 -18.08
N GLU A 5 -13.26 24.31 -17.93
CA GLU A 5 -12.32 24.21 -19.04
C GLU A 5 -12.45 22.84 -19.73
N LYS A 6 -12.82 22.85 -21.02
CA LYS A 6 -12.87 21.63 -21.87
C LYS A 6 -11.56 21.50 -22.66
N ASN A 7 -11.15 20.27 -22.97
CA ASN A 7 -9.95 19.94 -23.76
C ASN A 7 -8.59 20.16 -23.09
N LYS A 8 -8.49 20.19 -21.75
CA LYS A 8 -7.19 19.99 -21.10
C LYS A 8 -6.75 18.54 -21.35
N PRO A 9 -5.52 18.28 -21.84
CA PRO A 9 -5.05 16.93 -22.00
C PRO A 9 -5.10 16.24 -20.62
N ILE A 10 -5.63 15.02 -20.59
CA ILE A 10 -5.57 14.19 -19.39
C ILE A 10 -4.08 14.02 -19.10
N PRO A 11 -3.56 14.48 -17.95
CA PRO A 11 -2.16 14.27 -17.62
C PRO A 11 -1.92 12.77 -17.70
N GLU A 12 -0.89 12.37 -18.45
CA GLU A 12 -0.50 10.97 -18.49
C GLU A 12 -0.36 10.52 -17.04
N LEU A 13 -1.21 9.56 -16.65
CA LEU A 13 -1.07 8.89 -15.38
C LEU A 13 0.31 8.25 -15.45
N ASN A 14 1.34 8.95 -14.95
CA ASN A 14 2.62 8.34 -14.61
C ASN A 14 2.22 7.17 -13.73
N SER A 15 2.18 5.98 -14.33
CA SER A 15 1.68 4.75 -13.73
C SER A 15 2.27 4.73 -12.35
N VAL A 16 1.40 4.94 -11.35
CA VAL A 16 1.74 5.17 -9.95
C VAL A 16 2.89 4.22 -9.67
N HIS A 17 4.09 4.78 -9.44
CA HIS A 17 5.32 4.01 -9.30
C HIS A 17 4.96 2.71 -8.61
N HIS A 18 5.17 1.59 -9.32
CA HIS A 18 5.03 0.28 -8.76
C HIS A 18 5.94 0.30 -7.53
N CYS A 19 5.35 0.59 -6.37
CA CYS A 19 5.94 0.31 -5.10
C CYS A 19 6.06 -1.20 -5.20
N GLY A 20 7.30 -1.64 -5.42
CA GLY A 20 7.64 -2.92 -6.04
C GLY A 20 6.87 -4.06 -5.40
N GLU A 21 6.72 -5.15 -6.15
CA GLU A 21 6.08 -6.39 -5.68
C GLU A 21 6.16 -6.52 -4.16
N TRP A 22 5.04 -6.26 -3.49
CA TRP A 22 5.01 -6.31 -2.05
C TRP A 22 5.34 -7.76 -1.65
N PRO A 23 6.24 -7.99 -0.68
CA PRO A 23 6.69 -9.34 -0.35
C PRO A 23 5.60 -10.19 0.33
N LEU A 24 4.37 -9.69 0.43
CA LEU A 24 3.22 -10.33 1.10
C LEU A 24 3.02 -11.78 0.67
N GLY A 25 3.08 -12.09 -0.63
CA GLY A 25 2.93 -13.45 -1.14
C GLY A 25 4.12 -14.39 -0.87
N LYS A 26 5.26 -13.83 -0.43
CA LYS A 26 6.53 -14.54 -0.13
C LYS A 26 6.82 -14.63 1.37
N MET A 27 6.01 -13.98 2.22
CA MET A 27 6.16 -14.00 3.68
C MET A 27 5.64 -15.32 4.25
N ASP A 28 6.39 -15.93 5.15
CA ASP A 28 5.91 -16.98 6.04
C ASP A 28 5.23 -16.40 7.29
N VAL A 29 4.51 -17.24 8.04
CA VAL A 29 3.89 -16.79 9.30
C VAL A 29 4.99 -16.42 10.30
N GLY A 30 4.92 -15.20 10.84
CA GLY A 30 5.94 -14.62 11.70
C GLY A 30 6.86 -13.64 10.97
N ASP A 31 6.92 -13.69 9.63
CA ASP A 31 7.73 -12.74 8.87
C ASP A 31 7.21 -11.32 9.01
N SER A 32 8.13 -10.37 8.88
CA SER A 32 7.80 -8.95 8.83
C SER A 32 8.65 -8.20 7.83
N PHE A 33 8.09 -7.15 7.26
CA PHE A 33 8.84 -6.19 6.47
C PHE A 33 8.46 -4.75 6.84
N LEU A 34 9.38 -3.83 6.59
CA LEU A 34 9.14 -2.41 6.73
C LEU A 34 8.76 -1.83 5.38
N ALA A 35 7.60 -1.21 5.32
CA ALA A 35 7.19 -0.35 4.22
C ALA A 35 7.60 1.09 4.55
N PRO A 36 8.72 1.61 4.01
CA PRO A 36 9.17 2.95 4.35
C PRO A 36 8.21 4.01 3.77
N PHE A 37 8.05 5.12 4.47
CA PHE A 37 7.52 6.34 3.87
C PHE A 37 8.42 7.52 4.23
N ASP A 38 8.80 8.30 3.22
CA ASP A 38 9.40 9.61 3.40
C ASP A 38 8.27 10.64 3.43
N SER A 39 7.79 10.97 4.62
CA SER A 39 7.16 12.26 4.93
C SER A 39 6.46 12.24 6.28
N GLU A 40 6.46 13.39 6.96
CA GLU A 40 5.47 13.73 8.00
C GLU A 40 4.03 13.90 7.46
N ASP A 41 3.78 13.69 6.16
CA ASP A 41 2.45 13.85 5.55
C ASP A 41 1.53 12.67 5.94
N PRO A 42 0.50 12.91 6.78
CA PRO A 42 -0.42 11.87 7.21
C PRO A 42 -1.22 11.26 6.06
N LYS A 43 -1.36 11.94 4.91
CA LYS A 43 -2.05 11.40 3.73
C LYS A 43 -1.26 10.26 3.08
N ARG A 44 0.07 10.32 3.11
CA ARG A 44 0.93 9.25 2.58
C ARG A 44 0.86 8.00 3.45
N LYS A 45 0.81 8.16 4.78
CA LYS A 45 0.61 7.05 5.72
C LYS A 45 -0.72 6.31 5.48
N ALA A 46 -1.82 7.04 5.34
CA ALA A 46 -3.13 6.45 5.07
C ALA A 46 -3.14 5.71 3.71
N SER A 47 -2.56 6.34 2.67
CA SER A 47 -2.44 5.74 1.34
C SER A 47 -1.61 4.45 1.37
N LEU A 48 -0.50 4.43 2.11
CA LEU A 48 0.36 3.25 2.26
C LEU A 48 -0.38 2.09 2.93
N GLN A 49 -1.11 2.38 4.01
CA GLN A 49 -1.91 1.38 4.71
C GLN A 49 -3.01 0.80 3.81
N THR A 50 -3.71 1.65 3.05
CA THR A 50 -4.71 1.20 2.07
C THR A 50 -4.07 0.30 1.00
N ARG A 51 -2.88 0.65 0.52
CA ARG A 51 -2.16 -0.14 -0.49
C ARG A 51 -1.76 -1.52 0.05
N ILE A 52 -1.25 -1.59 1.28
CA ILE A 52 -0.94 -2.86 1.96
C ILE A 52 -2.18 -3.75 2.04
N MET A 53 -3.32 -3.19 2.45
CA MET A 53 -4.59 -3.93 2.55
C MET A 53 -5.10 -4.43 1.19
N GLN A 54 -4.96 -3.61 0.14
CA GLN A 54 -5.36 -3.99 -1.21
C GLN A 54 -4.54 -5.15 -1.77
N VAL A 55 -3.26 -5.25 -1.40
CA VAL A 55 -2.38 -6.35 -1.85
C VAL A 55 -2.51 -7.60 -0.97
N ALA A 56 -2.83 -7.43 0.32
CA ALA A 56 -3.11 -8.56 1.23
C ALA A 56 -4.41 -9.30 0.87
N ARG A 57 -5.41 -8.60 0.33
CA ARG A 57 -6.74 -9.17 0.02
C ARG A 57 -6.70 -10.28 -1.04
N PRO A 58 -6.04 -10.12 -2.21
CA PRO A 58 -5.85 -11.20 -3.18
C PRO A 58 -5.13 -12.43 -2.63
N GLU A 59 -4.15 -12.26 -1.72
CA GLU A 59 -3.45 -13.39 -1.10
C GLU A 59 -4.38 -14.22 -0.20
N ARG A 60 -5.35 -13.57 0.46
CA ARG A 60 -6.42 -14.23 1.20
C ARG A 60 -7.41 -14.97 0.28
N ASP A 61 -7.72 -14.39 -0.88
CA ASP A 61 -8.67 -14.97 -1.84
C ASP A 61 -8.09 -16.18 -2.62
N LYS A 62 -6.77 -16.39 -2.59
CA LYS A 62 -6.09 -17.60 -3.12
C LYS A 62 -6.31 -18.86 -2.26
N GLY A 63 -7.23 -18.84 -1.31
CA GLY A 63 -7.55 -19.98 -0.44
C GLY A 63 -6.56 -20.21 0.70
N LYS A 64 -5.56 -19.32 0.87
CA LYS A 64 -4.68 -19.32 2.03
C LYS A 64 -5.29 -18.44 3.12
N LYS A 65 -5.25 -18.91 4.37
CA LYS A 65 -5.40 -17.99 5.51
C LYS A 65 -4.24 -17.00 5.38
N PHE A 66 -4.57 -15.74 5.13
CA PHE A 66 -3.60 -14.67 4.98
C PHE A 66 -4.09 -13.50 5.83
N THR A 67 -3.47 -13.37 7.00
CA THR A 67 -3.80 -12.32 7.95
C THR A 67 -2.54 -11.52 8.23
N THR A 68 -2.62 -10.20 8.09
CA THR A 68 -1.51 -9.29 8.40
C THR A 68 -1.83 -8.38 9.57
N ARG A 69 -0.84 -8.12 10.42
CA ARG A 69 -0.88 -7.06 11.42
C ARG A 69 0.03 -5.92 10.97
N SER A 70 -0.39 -4.68 11.13
CA SER A 70 0.41 -3.50 10.77
C SER A 70 0.62 -2.57 11.95
N LEU A 71 1.83 -2.04 12.13
CA LEU A 71 2.19 -1.03 13.13
C LEU A 71 2.83 0.18 12.44
N PRO A 72 2.25 1.37 12.55
CA PRO A 72 2.91 2.60 12.14
C PRO A 72 4.14 2.90 13.00
N LEU A 73 5.24 3.23 12.34
CA LEU A 73 6.49 3.73 12.90
C LEU A 73 6.74 5.15 12.36
N GLU A 74 7.72 5.86 12.93
CA GLU A 74 8.09 7.20 12.47
C GLU A 74 8.56 7.23 11.02
N ASN A 75 9.20 6.16 10.56
CA ASN A 75 9.81 6.04 9.23
C ASN A 75 9.09 5.08 8.28
N GLY A 76 7.90 4.59 8.63
CA GLY A 76 7.27 3.54 7.84
C GLY A 76 6.09 2.85 8.51
N ILE A 77 5.56 1.82 7.85
CA ILE A 77 4.61 0.88 8.45
C ILE A 77 5.29 -0.48 8.48
N ARG A 78 5.39 -1.07 9.66
CA ARG A 78 5.80 -2.47 9.78
C ARG A 78 4.60 -3.36 9.57
N VAL A 79 4.76 -4.40 8.77
CA VAL A 79 3.70 -5.37 8.48
C VAL A 79 4.21 -6.76 8.84
N TRP A 80 3.45 -7.49 9.63
CA TRP A 80 3.68 -8.90 9.97
C TRP A 80 2.64 -9.76 9.29
N ARG A 81 3.04 -10.95 8.85
CA ARG A 81 2.09 -12.03 8.54
C ARG A 81 1.86 -12.85 9.82
N ILE A 82 0.60 -12.96 10.23
CA ILE A 82 0.22 -13.70 11.45
C ILE A 82 -0.57 -14.97 11.15
N GLU A 83 -1.11 -15.12 9.94
CA GLU A 83 -1.71 -16.36 9.40
C GLU A 83 -1.44 -16.46 7.90
#